data_AF-A0A6A5RAM9-F1
#
_entry.id   AF-A0A6A5RAM9-F1
#
_cell.length_a   1.000
_cell.length_b   1.000
_cell.length_c   1.000
_cell.angle_alpha   90.00
_cell.angle_beta   90.00
_cell.angle_gamma   90.00
#
_symmetry.space_group_name_H-M   'P 1'
#
loop_
_entity.id
_entity.type
_entity.pdbx_description
1 polymer ?
#
loop_
_entity_poly.entity_id
_entity_poly.type
_entity_poly.pdbx_seq_one_letter_code
_entity_poly.pdbx_strand_id
1 'polypeptide(L)'
;MFNYLAARNAVLKVENEGLRAQIDTKKTSWKHRQALPLQASKSYTSTAVFWSPTKVDEAQHQLRLNARAQAEETAAKLRKKTEQAEKKARNEREKEEKSNRQAMAKEEKAKRKAAKQAEKQQKKQERDALKSVQLPQTGKRKASQKPPTEPAAKKQPAAPHV
;
A
#
# COMPACT_ATOMS: atom_id res chain seq x y z
N MET A 1 -25.50 -7.88 -38.31
CA MET A 1 -24.39 -7.74 -37.35
C MET A 1 -23.70 -9.07 -36.98
N PHE A 2 -24.25 -10.25 -37.32
CA PHE A 2 -23.64 -11.56 -37.03
C PHE A 2 -22.36 -11.89 -37.84
N ASN A 3 -22.25 -11.38 -39.07
CA ASN A 3 -21.16 -11.76 -39.99
C ASN A 3 -19.79 -11.20 -39.59
N TYR A 4 -19.73 -10.01 -38.99
CA TYR A 4 -18.45 -9.42 -38.56
C TYR A 4 -17.81 -10.20 -37.40
N LEU A 5 -18.62 -10.59 -36.41
CA LEU A 5 -18.13 -11.35 -35.26
C LEU A 5 -17.68 -12.76 -35.68
N ALA A 6 -18.42 -13.39 -36.58
CA ALA A 6 -18.07 -14.69 -37.15
C ALA A 6 -16.75 -14.62 -37.96
N ALA A 7 -16.60 -13.61 -38.81
CA ALA A 7 -15.37 -13.40 -39.59
C ALA A 7 -14.16 -13.14 -38.66
N ARG A 8 -14.31 -12.28 -37.65
CA ARG A 8 -13.26 -12.00 -36.67
C ARG A 8 -12.84 -13.25 -35.91
N ASN A 9 -13.81 -14.05 -35.45
CA ASN A 9 -13.53 -15.31 -34.75
C ASN A 9 -12.85 -16.33 -35.66
N ALA A 10 -13.20 -16.39 -36.95
CA ALA A 10 -12.54 -17.26 -37.91
C ALA A 10 -11.06 -16.88 -38.11
N VAL A 11 -10.77 -15.58 -38.27
CA VAL A 11 -9.39 -15.08 -38.37
C VAL A 11 -8.61 -15.40 -37.09
N LEU A 12 -9.17 -15.11 -35.93
CA LEU A 12 -8.53 -15.40 -34.65
C LEU A 12 -8.25 -16.90 -34.46
N LYS A 13 -9.13 -17.79 -34.94
CA LYS A 13 -8.90 -19.24 -34.87
C LYS A 13 -7.69 -19.65 -35.72
N VAL A 14 -7.65 -19.20 -36.98
CA VAL A 14 -6.53 -19.50 -37.89
C VAL A 14 -5.22 -18.96 -37.34
N GLU A 15 -5.22 -17.74 -36.81
CA GLU A 15 -4.04 -17.15 -36.16
C GLU A 15 -3.58 -17.97 -34.96
N ASN A 16 -4.52 -18.35 -34.08
CA ASN A 16 -4.19 -19.19 -32.92
C ASN A 16 -3.66 -20.58 -33.32
N GLU A 17 -4.22 -21.19 -34.36
CA GLU A 17 -3.74 -22.47 -34.91
C GLU A 17 -2.33 -22.33 -35.49
N GLY A 18 -2.07 -21.28 -36.27
CA GLY A 18 -0.75 -20.99 -36.82
C GLY A 18 0.29 -20.76 -35.72
N LEU A 19 -0.06 -20.00 -34.68
CA LEU A 19 0.81 -19.78 -33.51
C LEU A 19 1.10 -21.08 -32.76
N ARG A 20 0.10 -21.94 -32.56
CA ARG A 20 0.29 -23.25 -31.93
C ARG A 20 1.23 -24.14 -32.76
N ALA A 21 1.02 -24.21 -34.07
CA ALA A 21 1.89 -24.97 -34.97
C ALA A 21 3.33 -24.44 -34.95
N GLN A 22 3.53 -23.12 -34.93
CA GLN A 22 4.86 -22.53 -34.83
C GLN A 22 5.54 -22.85 -33.50
N ILE A 23 4.79 -22.85 -32.40
CA ILE A 23 5.31 -23.25 -31.09
C ILE A 23 5.71 -24.74 -31.12
N ASP A 24 4.90 -25.60 -31.71
CA ASP A 24 5.16 -27.05 -31.72
C ASP A 24 6.32 -27.44 -32.64
N THR A 25 6.48 -26.78 -33.79
CA THR A 25 7.67 -26.92 -34.66
C THR A 25 8.94 -26.45 -33.94
N LYS A 26 8.88 -25.32 -33.21
CA LYS A 26 9.99 -24.84 -32.36
C LYS A 26 10.33 -25.85 -31.25
N LYS A 27 9.33 -26.39 -30.55
CA LYS A 27 9.55 -27.43 -29.52
C LYS A 27 10.19 -28.68 -30.12
N THR A 28 9.74 -29.10 -31.31
CA THR A 28 10.27 -30.29 -31.99
C THR A 28 11.74 -30.08 -32.38
N SER A 29 12.06 -28.95 -33.02
CA SER A 29 13.46 -28.64 -33.36
C SER A 29 14.35 -28.49 -32.13
N TRP A 30 13.84 -27.94 -31.03
CA TRP A 30 14.56 -27.86 -29.76
C TRP A 30 14.90 -29.24 -29.18
N LYS A 31 13.93 -30.18 -29.19
CA LYS A 31 14.15 -31.56 -28.72
C LYS A 31 15.26 -32.27 -29.52
N HIS A 32 15.33 -32.04 -30.83
CA HIS A 32 16.38 -32.62 -31.67
C HIS A 32 17.76 -31.95 -31.50
N ARG A 33 17.81 -30.71 -31.03
CA ARG A 33 19.06 -29.95 -30.79
C ARG A 33 19.64 -30.14 -29.38
N GLN A 34 18.89 -30.74 -28.45
CA GLN A 34 19.40 -30.96 -27.10
C GLN A 34 20.44 -32.08 -27.10
N ALA A 35 21.65 -31.73 -26.67
CA ALA A 35 22.69 -32.71 -26.40
C ALA A 35 22.24 -33.62 -25.25
N LEU A 36 22.34 -34.93 -25.48
CA LEU A 36 22.05 -35.92 -24.46
C LEU A 36 23.22 -35.96 -23.45
N PRO A 37 22.93 -36.02 -22.13
CA PRO A 37 23.97 -36.14 -21.11
C PRO A 37 24.54 -37.57 -21.08
N LEU A 38 25.21 -37.98 -22.15
CA LEU A 38 25.87 -39.28 -22.26
C LEU A 38 27.26 -39.20 -21.61
N GLN A 39 27.50 -40.02 -20.58
CA GLN A 39 28.78 -40.07 -19.87
C GLN A 39 29.55 -41.34 -20.21
N ALA A 40 30.81 -41.18 -20.65
CA ALA A 40 31.64 -42.30 -21.06
C ALA A 40 32.07 -43.13 -19.84
N SER A 41 32.18 -44.45 -20.01
CA SER A 41 32.72 -45.32 -18.97
C SER A 41 34.19 -44.99 -18.71
N LYS A 42 34.60 -44.97 -17.44
CA LYS A 42 35.95 -44.58 -16.99
C LYS A 42 37.10 -45.40 -17.60
N SER A 43 36.83 -46.60 -18.14
CA SER A 43 37.82 -47.53 -18.68
C SER A 43 37.95 -47.51 -20.20
N TYR A 44 37.26 -46.61 -20.91
CA TYR A 44 37.27 -46.58 -22.37
C TYR A 44 38.39 -45.67 -22.89
N THR A 45 39.42 -46.26 -23.49
CA THR A 45 40.65 -45.56 -23.92
C THR A 45 40.64 -45.14 -25.40
N SER A 46 39.58 -45.46 -26.16
CA SER A 46 39.47 -45.14 -27.59
C SER A 46 38.79 -43.79 -27.82
N THR A 47 39.16 -43.10 -28.90
CA THR A 47 38.67 -41.76 -29.27
C THR A 47 37.22 -41.76 -29.77
N ALA A 48 36.70 -42.90 -30.23
CA ALA A 48 35.32 -43.03 -30.71
C ALA A 48 34.47 -43.82 -29.72
N VAL A 49 33.52 -43.17 -29.03
CA VAL A 49 32.61 -43.83 -28.08
C VAL A 49 31.32 -44.23 -28.80
N PHE A 50 31.04 -45.54 -28.82
CA PHE A 50 29.77 -46.06 -29.31
C PHE A 50 28.76 -46.16 -28.15
N TRP A 51 27.56 -45.66 -28.37
CA TRP A 51 26.48 -45.71 -27.38
C TRP A 51 25.49 -46.81 -27.72
N SER A 52 25.11 -47.61 -26.72
CA SER A 52 23.98 -48.52 -26.88
C SER A 52 22.67 -47.72 -26.92
N PRO A 53 21.63 -48.22 -27.62
CA PRO A 53 20.30 -47.60 -27.61
C PRO A 53 19.76 -47.38 -26.18
N THR A 54 20.02 -48.32 -25.28
CA THR A 54 19.63 -48.23 -23.87
C THR A 54 20.26 -47.03 -23.15
N LYS A 55 21.52 -46.69 -23.44
CA LYS A 55 22.18 -45.51 -22.86
C LYS A 55 21.59 -44.21 -23.36
N VAL A 56 21.19 -44.17 -24.64
CA VAL A 56 20.49 -43.05 -25.24
C VAL A 56 19.13 -42.83 -24.58
N ASP A 57 18.36 -43.91 -24.36
CA ASP A 57 17.05 -43.85 -23.70
C ASP A 57 17.15 -43.41 -22.24
N GLU A 58 18.13 -43.92 -21.49
CA GLU A 58 18.43 -43.49 -20.11
C GLU A 58 18.71 -41.98 -20.04
N ALA A 59 19.57 -41.47 -20.95
CA ALA A 59 19.91 -40.06 -21.00
C ALA A 59 18.68 -39.19 -21.37
N GLN A 60 17.85 -39.64 -22.31
CA GLN A 60 16.58 -38.98 -22.65
C GLN A 60 15.61 -38.95 -21.48
N HIS A 61 15.52 -40.05 -20.72
CA HIS A 61 14.68 -40.13 -19.54
C HIS A 61 15.13 -39.15 -18.46
N GLN A 62 16.42 -39.12 -18.15
CA GLN A 62 16.99 -38.16 -17.19
C GLN A 62 16.75 -36.71 -17.61
N LEU A 63 16.92 -36.39 -18.88
CA LEU A 63 16.65 -35.05 -19.41
C LEU A 63 15.18 -34.64 -19.19
N ARG A 64 14.24 -35.55 -19.43
CA ARG A 64 12.81 -35.31 -19.18
C ARG A 64 12.52 -35.08 -17.69
N LEU A 65 13.13 -35.87 -16.81
CA LEU A 65 12.98 -35.69 -15.36
C LEU A 65 13.53 -34.34 -14.91
N ASN A 66 14.73 -33.97 -15.37
CA ASN A 66 15.35 -32.70 -15.03
C ASN A 66 14.53 -31.51 -15.54
N ALA A 67 14.03 -31.59 -16.79
CA ALA A 67 13.16 -30.56 -17.34
C ALA A 67 11.86 -30.39 -16.52
N ARG A 68 11.26 -31.50 -16.09
CA ARG A 68 10.08 -31.48 -15.22
C ARG A 68 10.40 -30.86 -13.86
N ALA A 69 11.50 -31.26 -13.23
CA ALA A 69 11.93 -30.70 -11.94
C ALA A 69 12.18 -29.19 -12.03
N GLN A 70 12.84 -28.72 -13.09
CA GLN A 70 13.06 -27.28 -13.32
C GLN A 70 11.74 -26.53 -13.57
N ALA A 71 10.82 -27.12 -14.32
CA ALA A 71 9.49 -26.53 -14.54
C ALA A 71 8.69 -26.43 -13.23
N GLU A 72 8.73 -27.47 -12.38
CA GLU A 72 8.09 -27.46 -11.07
C GLU A 72 8.73 -26.44 -10.12
N GLU A 73 10.07 -26.32 -10.11
CA GLU A 73 10.79 -25.33 -9.30
C GLU A 73 10.48 -23.90 -9.73
N THR A 74 10.47 -23.63 -11.03
CA THR A 74 10.13 -22.30 -11.57
C THR A 74 8.67 -21.94 -11.29
N ALA A 75 7.74 -22.89 -11.45
CA ALA A 75 6.34 -22.71 -11.07
C ALA A 75 6.19 -22.43 -9.57
N ALA A 76 6.90 -23.17 -8.71
CA ALA A 76 6.89 -22.96 -7.26
C ALA A 76 7.46 -21.58 -6.87
N LYS A 77 8.55 -21.14 -7.52
CA LYS A 77 9.11 -19.79 -7.33
C LYS A 77 8.10 -18.71 -7.74
N LEU A 78 7.39 -18.91 -8.84
CA LEU A 78 6.38 -17.97 -9.31
C LEU A 78 5.21 -17.87 -8.32
N ARG A 79 4.69 -19.01 -7.85
CA ARG A 79 3.64 -19.07 -6.81
C ARG A 79 4.06 -18.36 -5.52
N LYS A 80 5.28 -18.61 -5.05
CA LYS A 80 5.81 -17.91 -3.87
C LYS A 80 5.87 -16.38 -4.07
N LYS A 81 6.27 -15.93 -5.25
CA LYS A 81 6.29 -14.49 -5.57
C LYS A 81 4.89 -13.89 -5.59
N THR A 82 3.90 -14.58 -6.16
CA THR A 82 2.51 -14.10 -6.19
C THR A 82 1.92 -14.06 -4.79
N GLU A 83 2.10 -15.10 -3.98
CA GLU A 83 1.65 -15.15 -2.59
C GLU A 83 2.28 -14.03 -1.74
N GLN A 84 3.57 -13.75 -1.94
CA GLN A 84 4.25 -12.64 -1.25
C GLN A 84 3.70 -11.28 -1.68
N ALA A 85 3.44 -11.07 -2.97
CA ALA A 85 2.85 -9.84 -3.47
C ALA A 85 1.44 -9.63 -2.92
N GLU A 86 0.61 -10.67 -2.91
CA GLU A 86 -0.74 -10.65 -2.33
C GLU A 86 -0.71 -10.34 -0.83
N LYS A 87 0.21 -10.96 -0.08
CA LYS A 87 0.37 -10.71 1.35
C LYS A 87 0.79 -9.26 1.62
N LYS A 88 1.70 -8.70 0.81
CA LYS A 88 2.11 -7.28 0.93
C LYS A 88 0.93 -6.36 0.66
N ALA A 89 0.21 -6.57 -0.44
CA ALA A 89 -0.96 -5.77 -0.79
C ALA A 89 -2.05 -5.83 0.29
N ARG A 90 -2.28 -7.02 0.88
CA ARG A 90 -3.22 -7.18 2.00
C ARG A 90 -2.77 -6.38 3.22
N ASN A 91 -1.50 -6.46 3.59
CA ASN A 91 -0.96 -5.74 4.74
C ASN A 91 -1.02 -4.21 4.53
N GLU A 92 -0.78 -3.73 3.32
CA GLU A 92 -0.91 -2.31 2.98
C GLU A 92 -2.35 -1.83 3.13
N ARG A 93 -3.32 -2.56 2.57
CA ARG A 93 -4.75 -2.27 2.74
C ARG A 93 -5.17 -2.24 4.21
N GLU A 94 -4.71 -3.20 5.02
CA GLU A 94 -5.04 -3.24 6.44
C GLU A 94 -4.44 -2.04 7.21
N LYS A 95 -3.23 -1.60 6.83
CA LYS A 95 -2.60 -0.40 7.41
C LYS A 95 -3.38 0.87 7.03
N GLU A 96 -3.78 0.99 5.77
CA GLU A 96 -4.58 2.12 5.28
C GLU A 96 -5.94 2.18 5.99
N GLU A 97 -6.64 1.05 6.12
CA GLU A 97 -7.90 0.99 6.86
C GLU A 97 -7.74 1.38 8.33
N LYS A 98 -6.67 0.90 9.00
CA LYS A 98 -6.36 1.29 10.38
C LYS A 98 -6.09 2.79 10.49
N SER A 99 -5.31 3.36 9.57
CA SER A 99 -5.04 4.80 9.53
C SER A 99 -6.32 5.60 9.33
N ASN A 100 -7.15 5.22 8.37
CA ASN A 100 -8.44 5.87 8.10
C ASN A 100 -9.38 5.80 9.30
N ARG A 101 -9.50 4.64 9.97
CA ARG A 101 -10.29 4.52 11.21
C ARG A 101 -9.78 5.45 12.31
N GLN A 102 -8.46 5.56 12.47
CA GLN A 102 -7.88 6.49 13.45
C GLN A 102 -8.13 7.95 13.08
N ALA A 103 -8.05 8.32 11.80
CA ALA A 103 -8.35 9.66 11.31
C ALA A 103 -9.82 10.03 11.60
N MET A 104 -10.76 9.16 11.22
CA MET A 104 -12.20 9.36 11.48
C MET A 104 -12.48 9.51 12.99
N ALA A 105 -11.88 8.66 13.83
CA ALA A 105 -12.04 8.75 15.28
C ALA A 105 -11.46 10.05 15.86
N LYS A 106 -10.35 10.56 15.31
CA LYS A 106 -9.77 11.85 15.71
C LYS A 106 -10.68 13.01 15.27
N GLU A 107 -11.19 12.98 14.04
CA GLU A 107 -12.11 13.99 13.53
C GLU A 107 -13.40 14.05 14.35
N GLU A 108 -14.00 12.91 14.66
CA GLU A 108 -15.21 12.85 15.50
C GLU A 108 -14.96 13.44 16.89
N LYS A 109 -13.83 13.07 17.52
CA LYS A 109 -13.41 13.64 18.80
C LYS A 109 -13.18 15.15 18.71
N ALA A 110 -12.57 15.64 17.62
CA ALA A 110 -12.35 17.07 17.39
C ALA A 110 -13.68 17.81 17.24
N LYS A 111 -14.61 17.29 16.42
CA LYS A 111 -15.97 17.84 16.24
C LYS A 111 -16.73 17.88 17.57
N ARG A 112 -16.68 16.81 18.36
CA ARG A 112 -17.32 16.76 19.68
C ARG A 112 -16.72 17.77 20.66
N LYS A 113 -15.40 17.95 20.65
CA LYS A 113 -14.74 18.98 21.48
C LYS A 113 -15.12 20.38 21.03
N ALA A 114 -15.14 20.65 19.73
CA ALA A 114 -15.54 21.93 19.16
C ALA A 114 -16.99 22.27 19.50
N ALA A 115 -17.93 21.33 19.31
CA ALA A 115 -19.34 21.50 19.67
C ALA A 115 -19.51 21.81 21.17
N LYS A 116 -18.82 21.07 22.05
CA LYS A 116 -18.85 21.33 23.50
C LYS A 116 -18.28 22.70 23.86
N GLN A 117 -17.24 23.17 23.15
CA GLN A 117 -16.69 24.50 23.37
C GLN A 117 -17.65 25.59 22.89
N ALA A 118 -18.27 25.40 21.72
CA ALA A 118 -19.29 26.31 21.19
C ALA A 118 -20.49 26.42 22.14
N GLU A 119 -21.02 25.29 22.64
CA GLU A 119 -22.11 25.28 23.61
C GLU A 119 -21.75 26.01 24.92
N LYS A 120 -20.53 25.81 25.43
CA LYS A 120 -20.03 26.53 26.61
C LYS A 120 -19.93 28.03 26.37
N GLN A 121 -19.46 28.44 25.19
CA GLN A 121 -19.37 29.86 24.81
C GLN A 121 -20.75 30.49 24.67
N GLN A 122 -21.71 29.80 24.05
CA GLN A 122 -23.10 30.26 23.97
C GLN A 122 -23.71 30.46 25.36
N LYS A 123 -23.61 29.46 26.24
CA LYS A 123 -24.10 29.59 27.63
C LYS A 123 -23.43 30.74 28.40
N LYS A 124 -22.15 31.01 28.12
CA LYS A 124 -21.43 32.14 28.73
C LYS A 124 -21.97 33.47 28.18
N GLN A 125 -22.13 33.58 26.87
CA GLN A 125 -22.70 34.77 26.22
C GLN A 125 -24.12 35.04 26.67
N GLU A 126 -24.98 34.03 26.78
CA GLU A 126 -26.33 34.15 27.32
C GLU A 126 -26.32 34.65 28.76
N ARG A 127 -25.45 34.09 29.63
CA ARG A 127 -25.29 34.57 31.02
C ARG A 127 -24.81 36.02 31.08
N ASP A 128 -23.83 36.36 30.26
CA ASP A 128 -23.27 37.72 30.23
C ASP A 128 -24.29 38.72 29.65
N ALA A 129 -25.09 38.32 28.65
CA ALA A 129 -26.20 39.11 28.12
C ALA A 129 -27.34 39.29 29.12
N LEU A 130 -27.71 38.24 29.87
CA LEU A 130 -28.68 38.36 30.96
C LEU A 130 -28.16 39.29 32.07
N LYS A 131 -26.87 39.21 32.42
CA LYS A 131 -26.24 40.13 33.37
C LYS A 131 -26.18 41.56 32.87
N SER A 132 -25.94 41.79 31.57
CA SER A 132 -25.92 43.13 31.00
C SER A 132 -27.32 43.74 30.92
N VAL A 133 -28.34 42.94 30.62
CA VAL A 133 -29.76 43.34 30.71
C VAL A 133 -30.18 43.60 32.16
N GLN A 134 -29.63 42.85 33.12
CA GLN A 134 -29.85 43.08 34.56
C GLN A 134 -29.02 44.22 35.14
N LEU A 135 -28.00 44.76 34.44
CA LEU A 135 -27.32 45.97 34.88
C LEU A 135 -28.34 47.10 34.81
N PRO A 136 -28.88 47.56 35.95
CA PRO A 136 -30.03 48.41 35.91
C PRO A 136 -29.59 49.80 35.48
N GLN A 137 -30.59 50.52 34.97
CA GLN A 137 -30.67 51.95 34.74
C GLN A 137 -30.37 52.80 35.99
N THR A 138 -29.32 52.51 36.76
CA THR A 138 -28.85 53.28 37.92
C THR A 138 -27.89 54.40 37.48
N GLY A 139 -28.05 54.92 36.26
CA GLY A 139 -27.22 55.95 35.65
C GLY A 139 -27.87 57.33 35.61
N LYS A 140 -28.90 57.62 36.41
CA LYS A 140 -29.44 58.97 36.58
C LYS A 140 -29.50 59.38 38.04
N ARG A 141 -28.35 59.68 38.66
CA ARG A 141 -28.28 60.49 39.88
C ARG A 141 -27.12 61.50 39.83
N LYS A 142 -27.55 62.77 39.66
CA LYS A 142 -27.05 64.07 40.12
C LYS A 142 -25.59 64.47 39.87
N ALA A 143 -25.49 65.55 39.11
CA ALA A 143 -24.41 66.53 39.09
C ALA A 143 -23.96 67.00 40.49
N SER A 144 -22.73 67.53 40.51
CA SER A 144 -22.07 68.30 41.57
C SER A 144 -21.53 67.49 42.75
N GLN A 145 -20.25 67.10 42.68
CA GLN A 145 -19.29 67.32 43.76
C GLN A 145 -17.87 67.56 43.17
N LYS A 146 -17.18 68.53 43.77
CA LYS A 146 -15.93 69.19 43.34
C LYS A 146 -14.71 68.24 43.31
N PRO A 147 -13.64 68.54 42.53
CA PRO A 147 -12.44 67.72 42.53
C PRO A 147 -11.66 67.87 43.85
N PRO A 148 -11.16 66.78 44.45
CA PRO A 148 -10.20 66.86 45.55
C PRO A 148 -8.80 67.15 45.01
N THR A 149 -8.22 68.19 45.58
CA THR A 149 -6.85 68.69 45.49
C THR A 149 -5.80 67.60 45.73
N GLU A 150 -4.72 67.62 44.95
CA GLU A 150 -3.52 66.80 45.14
C GLU A 150 -2.94 66.92 46.56
N PRO A 151 -2.26 65.85 47.03
CA PRO A 151 -0.97 66.12 47.65
C PRO A 151 0.14 65.13 47.27
N ALA A 152 1.26 65.74 46.88
CA ALA A 152 2.64 65.48 47.28
C ALA A 152 3.24 64.07 47.13
N ALA A 153 4.27 64.03 46.29
CA ALA A 153 5.28 63.00 46.11
C ALA A 153 5.77 62.34 47.42
N LYS A 154 5.71 61.00 47.47
CA LYS A 154 6.49 60.20 48.41
C LYS A 154 7.84 59.85 47.80
N LYS A 155 8.88 60.40 48.42
CA LYS A 155 10.30 60.10 48.19
C LYS A 155 10.60 58.63 48.47
N GLN A 156 11.43 58.02 47.64
CA GLN A 156 12.14 56.79 47.93
C GLN A 156 13.14 57.00 49.07
N PRO A 157 13.37 56.00 49.93
CA PRO A 157 14.68 55.82 50.56
C PRO A 157 15.47 54.73 49.84
N ALA A 158 16.73 55.06 49.59
CA ALA A 158 17.77 54.21 49.05
C ALA A 158 18.02 52.97 49.94
N ALA A 159 18.56 51.93 49.30
CA ALA A 159 19.16 50.77 49.94
C ALA A 159 20.26 51.17 50.96
N PRO A 160 20.60 50.26 51.89
CA PRO A 160 21.97 49.74 51.80
C PRO A 160 22.12 48.23 52.03
N HIS A 161 23.03 47.66 51.25
CA HIS A 161 23.97 46.56 51.53
C HIS A 161 23.74 45.66 52.76
N VAL A 162 23.59 44.36 52.49
CA VAL A 162 24.53 43.28 52.89
C VAL A 162 24.57 42.24 51.79
#